data_AF-A0A2N0UZD6-F1
#
_entry.id   AF-A0A2N0UZD6-F1
#
_cell.length_a   1.000
_cell.length_b   1.000
_cell.length_c   1.000
_cell.angle_alpha   90.00
_cell.angle_beta   90.00
_cell.angle_gamma   90.00
#
_symmetry.space_group_name_H-M   'P 1'
#
loop_
_entity.id
_entity.type
_entity.pdbx_description
1 polymer ?
#
loop_
_entity_poly.entity_id
_entity_poly.type
_entity_poly.pdbx_seq_one_letter_code
_entity_poly.pdbx_strand_id
1 'polypeptide(L)' 'MQRKFYQIAEFGVDENFRRMGVATKLINFCKQEAKDRGFDRLELDVWEFNEGAMKFYDSVGFKTYREYKEMNI' A
#
# COMPACT_ATOMS: atom_id res chain seq x y z
N MET A 1 -18.09 -4.61 -15.50
CA MET A 1 -18.22 -4.43 -14.03
C MET A 1 -17.28 -3.30 -13.60
N GLN A 2 -17.73 -2.38 -12.76
CA GLN A 2 -16.90 -1.29 -12.24
C GLN A 2 -15.91 -1.85 -11.21
N ARG A 3 -14.62 -1.47 -11.27
CA ARG A 3 -13.65 -1.81 -10.21
C ARG A 3 -14.05 -1.09 -8.93
N LYS A 4 -14.21 -1.84 -7.84
CA LYS A 4 -14.48 -1.32 -6.50
C LYS A 4 -13.26 -1.60 -5.63
N PHE A 5 -12.60 -0.56 -5.14
CA PHE A 5 -11.40 -0.68 -4.31
C PHE A 5 -11.33 0.49 -3.32
N TYR A 6 -10.63 0.27 -2.22
CA TYR A 6 -10.28 1.31 -1.26
C TYR A 6 -8.84 1.74 -1.54
N GLN A 7 -8.62 3.02 -1.86
CA GLN A 7 -7.29 3.54 -2.21
C GLN A 7 -6.64 4.19 -0.99
N ILE A 8 -5.41 3.80 -0.68
CA ILE A 8 -4.52 4.60 0.17
C ILE A 8 -3.81 5.59 -0.76
N ALA A 9 -4.15 6.87 -0.64
CA ALA A 9 -3.56 7.92 -1.48
C ALA A 9 -2.12 8.27 -1.05
N GLU A 10 -1.89 8.35 0.26
CA GLU A 10 -0.61 8.71 0.85
C GLU A 10 -0.34 7.82 2.07
N PHE A 11 0.90 7.38 2.23
CA PHE A 11 1.30 6.51 3.33
C PHE A 11 2.73 6.80 3.75
N GLY A 12 2.93 7.10 5.03
CA GLY A 12 4.23 7.37 5.59
C GLY A 12 4.27 7.12 7.09
N VAL A 13 5.46 6.79 7.57
CA VAL A 13 5.78 6.75 9.00
C VAL A 13 6.98 7.65 9.21
N ASP A 14 6.82 8.58 10.15
CA ASP A 14 7.90 9.43 10.63
C ASP A 14 9.12 8.59 11.02
N GLU A 15 10.30 9.06 10.65
CA GLU A 15 11.53 8.29 10.78
C GLU A 15 11.85 7.89 12.22
N ASN A 16 11.45 8.69 13.20
CA ASN A 16 11.64 8.42 14.62
C ASN A 16 10.78 7.25 15.13
N PHE A 17 9.78 6.82 14.35
CA PHE A 17 8.84 5.77 14.71
C PHE A 17 8.92 4.54 13.79
N ARG A 18 9.92 4.48 12.91
CA ARG A 18 10.15 3.34 12.02
C ARG A 18 10.62 2.12 12.81
N ARG A 19 10.38 0.92 12.27
CA ARG A 19 10.72 -0.38 12.87
C ARG A 19 10.07 -0.66 14.24
N MET A 20 9.10 0.14 14.66
CA MET A 20 8.29 -0.07 15.88
C MET A 20 6.92 -0.70 15.58
N GLY A 21 6.71 -1.22 14.36
CA GLY A 21 5.44 -1.84 13.94
C GLY A 21 4.30 -0.85 13.61
N VAL A 22 4.58 0.47 13.58
CA VAL A 22 3.57 1.50 13.28
C VAL A 22 2.94 1.32 11.91
N ALA A 23 3.76 1.09 10.87
CA ALA A 23 3.27 0.90 9.51
C ALA A 23 2.29 -0.28 9.40
N THR A 24 2.60 -1.41 10.05
CA THR A 24 1.73 -2.59 10.09
C THR A 24 0.39 -2.29 10.78
N LYS A 25 0.40 -1.52 11.88
CA LYS A 25 -0.84 -1.10 12.55
C LYS A 25 -1.70 -0.22 11.64
N LEU A 26 -1.09 0.72 10.92
CA LEU A 26 -1.79 1.60 9.98
C LEU A 26 -2.41 0.81 8.81
N ILE A 27 -1.66 -0.10 8.18
CA ILE A 27 -2.20 -0.94 7.09
C ILE A 27 -3.33 -1.85 7.59
N ASN A 28 -3.21 -2.44 8.78
CA ASN A 28 -4.28 -3.25 9.34
C ASN A 28 -5.55 -2.44 9.62
N PHE A 29 -5.40 -1.19 10.07
CA PHE A 29 -6.51 -0.27 10.20
C PHE A 29 -7.20 -0.01 8.85
N CYS A 30 -6.44 0.37 7.80
CA CYS A 30 -7.00 0.60 6.47
C CYS A 30 -7.68 -0.66 5.89
N LYS A 31 -7.10 -1.84 6.12
CA LYS A 31 -7.66 -3.12 5.70
C LYS A 31 -8.99 -3.42 6.40
N GLN A 32 -9.09 -3.15 7.69
CA GLN A 32 -10.35 -3.32 8.43
C GLN A 32 -11.39 -2.32 7.97
N GLU A 33 -11.00 -1.06 7.81
CA GLU A 33 -11.90 0.01 7.34
C GLU A 33 -12.48 -0.31 5.94
N ALA A 34 -11.63 -0.79 5.02
CA ALA A 34 -12.06 -1.20 3.69
C ALA A 34 -13.11 -2.33 3.76
N LYS A 35 -12.89 -3.34 4.62
CA LYS A 35 -13.84 -4.43 4.83
C LYS A 35 -15.17 -3.94 5.40
N ASP A 36 -15.12 -3.09 6.42
CA ASP A 36 -16.33 -2.55 7.09
C ASP A 36 -17.19 -1.73 6.13
N ARG A 37 -16.56 -1.06 5.15
CA ARG A 37 -17.23 -0.33 4.07
C ARG A 37 -17.61 -1.20 2.86
N GLY A 38 -17.38 -2.51 2.93
CA GLY A 38 -17.76 -3.47 1.91
C GLY A 38 -16.89 -3.43 0.64
N PHE A 39 -15.62 -3.06 0.76
CA PHE A 39 -14.61 -3.22 -0.28
C PHE A 39 -13.90 -4.57 -0.15
N ASP A 40 -13.57 -5.20 -1.27
CA ASP A 40 -12.85 -6.47 -1.35
C ASP A 40 -11.34 -6.27 -1.59
N ARG A 41 -10.90 -5.04 -1.87
CA ARG A 41 -9.53 -4.70 -2.27
C ARG A 41 -9.04 -3.40 -1.64
N LEU A 42 -7.77 -3.42 -1.26
CA LEU A 42 -6.98 -2.27 -0.84
C LEU A 42 -5.90 -2.03 -1.89
N GLU A 43 -5.78 -0.81 -2.37
CA GLU A 43 -4.83 -0.44 -3.43
C GLU A 43 -4.01 0.79 -3.03
N LEU A 44 -2.78 0.85 -3.51
CA LEU A 44 -1.86 1.96 -3.36
C LEU A 44 -0.89 1.96 -4.56
N ASP A 45 -0.23 3.08 -4.78
CA ASP A 45 0.89 3.16 -5.70
C ASP A 45 2.20 3.31 -4.92
N VAL A 46 3.27 2.75 -5.47
CA VAL A 46 4.61 2.86 -4.92
C VAL A 46 5.58 3.08 -6.08
N TRP A 47 6.52 3.99 -5.89
CA TRP A 47 7.58 4.23 -6.86
C TRP A 47 8.59 3.09 -6.84
N GLU A 48 9.03 2.66 -8.02
CA GLU A 48 9.97 1.54 -8.21
C GLU A 48 11.29 1.72 -7.43
N PHE A 49 11.77 2.96 -7.27
CA PHE A 49 12.99 3.22 -6.50
C PHE A 49 12.80 3.06 -4.98
N ASN A 50 11.56 2.96 -4.49
CA ASN A 50 11.25 2.89 -3.06
C ASN A 50 11.26 1.44 -2.55
N GLU A 51 12.39 0.76 -2.66
CA GLU A 51 12.56 -0.64 -2.27
C GLU A 51 12.12 -0.94 -0.83
N GLY A 52 12.31 0.01 0.08
CA GLY A 52 11.90 -0.13 1.47
C GLY A 52 10.38 -0.23 1.61
N ALA A 53 9.63 0.62 0.91
CA ALA A 53 8.18 0.55 0.89
C ALA A 53 7.68 -0.70 0.16
N MET A 54 8.29 -1.07 -0.98
CA MET A 54 7.92 -2.30 -1.70
C MET A 54 8.06 -3.55 -0.82
N LYS A 55 9.22 -3.75 -0.18
CA LYS A 55 9.44 -4.87 0.74
C LYS A 55 8.44 -4.88 1.90
N PHE A 56 8.11 -3.71 2.42
CA PHE A 56 7.08 -3.58 3.46
C PHE A 56 5.71 -4.00 2.94
N TYR A 57 5.25 -3.47 1.80
CA TYR A 57 3.94 -3.79 1.22
C TYR A 57 3.81 -5.29 0.90
N ASP A 58 4.86 -5.90 0.34
CA ASP A 58 4.92 -7.35 0.10
C ASP A 58 4.76 -8.12 1.42
N SER A 59 5.48 -7.71 2.48
CA SER A 59 5.44 -8.37 3.79
C SER A 59 4.06 -8.33 4.48
N VAL A 60 3.22 -7.33 4.16
CA VAL A 60 1.86 -7.19 4.69
C VAL A 60 0.79 -7.70 3.73
N GLY A 61 1.20 -8.30 2.62
CA GLY A 61 0.35 -9.07 1.71
C GLY A 61 -0.20 -8.30 0.51
N PHE A 62 0.34 -7.13 0.19
CA PHE A 62 0.11 -6.54 -1.13
C PHE A 62 0.79 -7.38 -2.21
N LYS A 63 0.29 -7.25 -3.44
CA LYS A 63 0.86 -7.86 -4.63
C LYS A 63 0.79 -6.86 -5.76
N THR A 64 1.82 -6.81 -6.60
CA THR A 64 1.81 -6.02 -7.83
C THR A 64 0.68 -6.49 -8.74
N TYR A 65 -0.21 -5.57 -9.12
CA TYR A 65 -1.29 -5.84 -10.07
C TYR A 65 -1.18 -4.99 -11.35
N ARG A 66 -0.50 -3.85 -11.26
CA ARG A 66 -0.19 -2.95 -12.37
C ARG A 66 1.24 -2.45 -12.23
N GLU A 67 1.84 -2.13 -13.37
CA GLU A 67 3.12 -1.44 -13.44
C GLU A 67 3.01 -0.32 -14.48
N TYR A 68 3.62 0.82 -14.16
CA TYR A 68 3.89 1.87 -15.14
C TYR A 68 5.36 1.76 -15.52
N LYS A 69 5.67 1.77 -16.83
CA LYS A 69 7.03 1.62 -17.37
C LYS A 69 7.38 2.84 -18.21
N GLU A 70 8.64 3.24 -18.17
CA GLU A 70 9.20 4.29 -19.01
C GLU A 70 10.43 3.77 -19.76
N MET A 71 10.78 4.43 -20.87
CA MET A 71 11.95 4.14 -21.68
C MET A 71 12.63 5.46 -22.06
N ASN A 72 13.94 5.56 -21.84
CA ASN A 72 14.73 6.67 -22.35
C ASN A 72 14.80 6.58 -23.88
N ILE A 73 14.67 7.72 -24.57
CA ILE A 73 14.81 7.84 -26.04
C ILE A 73 16.20 8.35 -26.37
#